data_AF-A0AAI9RJU3-F1
#
_entry.id   AF-A0AAI9RJU3-F1
#
_cell.length_a   1.000
_cell.length_b   1.000
_cell.length_c   1.000
_cell.angle_alpha   90.00
_cell.angle_beta   90.00
_cell.angle_gamma   90.00
#
_symmetry.space_group_name_H-M   'P 1'
#
loop_
_entity.id
_entity.type
_entity.pdbx_description
1 polymer ?
#
loop_
_entity_poly.entity_id
_entity_poly.type
_entity_poly.pdbx_seq_one_letter_code
_entity_poly.pdbx_strand_id
1 'polypeptide(L)'
;MTNPFPVPYPTLLGADPFLQSCLDRAVNEAADVLPSIKRTAISFVTINETTTMDFKHAGIEYGKSFYTASLVKMGVLYAAYELRKSANQVVTDSGITTPDVLYTRLKSDFDETIKNRFLSILREAHVTLTPVNEQDARKSPIYEQIFTLSPSHEVIFLPPFQKHLQDMIIKGDNNAAAACIQALSYSWINGTLTAGGFFFPEGRTGIWVGGTFTGSMPPIRIPTENDGDAAQASTCFDMANLFAHIYQHTLVDYKSTSENDNTYSKLMENMLIVSAALGNNESWLDFKRRKPHLPERNFKVTHSKIGLGPLKSREWVASEGAIVQRNIGDLSKANFIVVFQNSFSDDDSVNALRSIVDRTIDLYLAGP
;
A
#
# COMPACT_ATOMS: atom_id res chain seq x y z
N MET A 1 -26.76 13.99 4.10
CA MET A 1 -25.33 14.24 3.90
C MET A 1 -24.67 12.91 3.58
N THR A 2 -23.98 12.83 2.45
CA THR A 2 -23.32 11.59 2.00
C THR A 2 -22.01 11.44 2.78
N ASN A 3 -21.85 10.34 3.50
CA ASN A 3 -20.57 10.02 4.16
C ASN A 3 -19.51 9.81 3.06
N PRO A 4 -18.39 10.58 3.04
CA PRO A 4 -17.40 10.46 1.97
C PRO A 4 -16.54 9.20 2.10
N PHE A 5 -16.53 8.54 3.25
CA PHE A 5 -15.67 7.40 3.50
C PHE A 5 -16.26 6.10 2.95
N PRO A 6 -15.42 5.14 2.53
CA PRO A 6 -15.87 3.83 2.12
C PRO A 6 -16.46 3.05 3.30
N VAL A 7 -17.22 1.99 2.98
CA VAL A 7 -17.49 0.93 3.94
C VAL A 7 -16.25 0.04 4.09
N PRO A 8 -16.04 -0.60 5.26
CA PRO A 8 -14.90 -1.49 5.46
C PRO A 8 -14.85 -2.59 4.39
N TYR A 9 -13.68 -2.79 3.80
CA TYR A 9 -13.45 -3.93 2.93
C TYR A 9 -13.26 -5.19 3.78
N PRO A 10 -13.83 -6.35 3.38
CA PRO A 10 -13.58 -7.59 4.08
C PRO A 10 -12.12 -8.00 3.93
N THR A 11 -11.52 -8.67 4.92
CA THR A 11 -10.23 -9.33 4.68
C THR A 11 -10.40 -10.41 3.62
N LEU A 12 -9.49 -10.44 2.64
CA LEU A 12 -9.39 -11.51 1.65
C LEU A 12 -8.38 -12.59 2.07
N LEU A 13 -7.74 -12.44 3.23
CA LEU A 13 -6.66 -13.32 3.68
C LEU A 13 -7.15 -14.25 4.78
N GLY A 14 -7.06 -15.56 4.53
CA GLY A 14 -7.37 -16.64 5.46
C GLY A 14 -6.11 -17.44 5.82
N ALA A 15 -5.90 -17.76 7.09
CA ALA A 15 -4.72 -18.49 7.53
C ALA A 15 -4.69 -19.92 6.94
N ASP A 16 -3.56 -20.33 6.39
CA ASP A 16 -3.34 -21.68 5.85
C ASP A 16 -2.16 -22.36 6.57
N PRO A 17 -2.41 -23.40 7.40
CA PRO A 17 -1.36 -24.08 8.16
C PRO A 17 -0.30 -24.76 7.28
N PHE A 18 -0.66 -25.24 6.09
CA PHE A 18 0.29 -25.90 5.20
C PHE A 18 1.25 -24.86 4.62
N LEU A 19 0.73 -23.76 4.08
CA LEU A 19 1.53 -22.63 3.60
C LEU A 19 2.41 -22.06 4.72
N GLN A 20 1.89 -21.95 5.94
CA GLN A 20 2.68 -21.53 7.10
C GLN A 20 3.86 -22.47 7.35
N SER A 21 3.65 -23.79 7.32
CA SER A 21 4.72 -24.77 7.49
C SER A 21 5.80 -24.66 6.39
N CYS A 22 5.40 -24.35 5.15
CA CYS A 22 6.32 -24.11 4.04
C CYS A 22 7.17 -22.85 4.29
N LEU A 23 6.53 -21.75 4.72
CA LEU A 23 7.21 -20.49 5.02
C LEU A 23 8.17 -20.65 6.21
N ASP A 24 7.73 -21.26 7.30
CA ASP A 24 8.55 -21.49 8.49
C ASP A 24 9.80 -22.32 8.15
N ARG A 25 9.62 -23.39 7.35
CA ARG A 25 10.74 -24.21 6.89
C ARG A 25 11.72 -23.40 6.04
N ALA A 26 11.23 -22.62 5.08
CA ALA A 26 12.07 -21.79 4.22
C ALA A 26 12.85 -20.73 5.01
N VAL A 27 12.21 -20.10 6.01
CA VAL A 27 12.85 -19.12 6.90
C VAL A 27 13.92 -19.79 7.76
N ASN A 28 13.64 -20.96 8.34
CA ASN A 28 14.62 -21.70 9.14
C ASN A 28 15.84 -22.12 8.30
N GLU A 29 15.61 -22.71 7.12
CA GLU A 29 16.68 -23.09 6.19
C GLU A 29 17.54 -21.87 5.78
N ALA A 30 16.94 -20.70 5.57
CA ALA A 30 17.67 -19.48 5.23
C ALA A 30 18.41 -18.87 6.44
N ALA A 31 17.82 -18.92 7.63
CA ALA A 31 18.37 -18.30 8.83
C ALA A 31 19.65 -18.99 9.35
N ASP A 32 19.85 -20.27 9.03
CA ASP A 32 21.08 -21.00 9.31
C ASP A 32 22.27 -20.46 8.51
N VAL A 33 22.01 -19.89 7.33
CA VAL A 33 23.03 -19.32 6.44
C VAL A 33 23.15 -17.81 6.63
N LEU A 34 22.02 -17.12 6.84
CA LEU A 34 21.93 -15.66 6.91
C LEU A 34 21.05 -15.21 8.10
N PRO A 35 21.63 -15.10 9.32
CA PRO A 35 20.87 -14.82 10.53
C PRO A 35 20.13 -13.46 10.55
N SER A 36 20.54 -12.50 9.72
CA SER A 36 19.91 -11.18 9.62
C SER A 36 18.44 -11.26 9.21
N ILE A 37 18.01 -12.35 8.57
CA ILE A 37 16.64 -12.55 8.11
C ILE A 37 15.62 -12.68 9.25
N LYS A 38 16.07 -13.03 10.46
CA LYS A 38 15.20 -13.23 11.64
C LYS A 38 14.45 -11.96 12.07
N ARG A 39 14.87 -10.79 11.58
CA ARG A 39 14.19 -9.50 11.86
C ARG A 39 13.09 -9.17 10.85
N THR A 40 13.05 -9.85 9.72
CA THR A 40 12.18 -9.51 8.60
C THR A 40 10.77 -10.01 8.86
N ALA A 41 9.81 -9.10 8.77
CA ALA A 41 8.39 -9.47 8.75
C ALA A 41 7.99 -9.81 7.31
N ILE A 42 7.14 -10.83 7.15
CA ILE A 42 6.69 -11.33 5.84
C ILE A 42 5.21 -11.70 5.93
N SER A 43 4.43 -11.26 4.95
CA SER A 43 3.15 -11.86 4.57
C SER A 43 3.30 -12.53 3.22
N PHE A 44 2.84 -13.77 3.12
CA PHE A 44 2.89 -14.59 1.92
C PHE A 44 1.49 -15.09 1.61
N VAL A 45 0.99 -14.84 0.40
CA VAL A 45 -0.40 -15.13 0.02
C VAL A 45 -0.44 -15.85 -1.32
N THR A 46 -1.23 -16.92 -1.43
CA THR A 46 -1.50 -17.60 -2.71
C THR A 46 -2.77 -17.04 -3.36
N ILE A 47 -2.71 -16.61 -4.62
CA ILE A 47 -3.83 -15.89 -5.27
C ILE A 47 -4.36 -16.55 -6.55
N ASN A 48 -3.86 -17.74 -6.92
CA ASN A 48 -4.30 -18.47 -8.13
C ASN A 48 -5.22 -19.67 -7.85
N GLU A 49 -5.55 -19.98 -6.59
CA GLU A 49 -6.26 -21.22 -6.26
C GLU A 49 -7.77 -21.10 -6.18
N THR A 50 -8.33 -19.89 -6.13
CA THR A 50 -9.77 -19.70 -5.92
C THR A 50 -10.31 -18.45 -6.60
N THR A 51 -11.55 -18.53 -7.08
CA THR A 51 -12.39 -17.37 -7.43
C THR A 51 -13.10 -16.79 -6.20
N THR A 52 -12.89 -17.38 -5.02
CA THR A 52 -13.51 -17.00 -3.75
C THR A 52 -12.59 -16.07 -2.96
N MET A 53 -13.19 -15.10 -2.27
CA MET A 53 -12.57 -14.08 -1.42
C MET A 53 -11.91 -14.64 -0.14
N ASP A 54 -11.08 -15.68 -0.29
CA ASP A 54 -10.39 -16.39 0.80
C ASP A 54 -9.03 -16.90 0.30
N PHE A 55 -8.11 -15.97 0.09
CA PHE A 55 -6.74 -16.29 -0.30
C PHE A 55 -5.98 -16.83 0.91
N LYS A 56 -5.30 -17.97 0.69
CA LYS A 56 -4.46 -18.61 1.71
C LYS A 56 -3.27 -17.72 2.05
N HIS A 57 -3.09 -17.48 3.35
CA HIS A 57 -2.08 -16.60 3.92
C HIS A 57 -1.23 -17.34 4.95
N ALA A 58 0.06 -17.00 4.94
CA ALA A 58 1.04 -17.32 5.97
C ALA A 58 1.89 -16.08 6.25
N GLY A 59 2.53 -16.02 7.41
CA GLY A 59 3.47 -14.94 7.66
C GLY A 59 4.36 -15.11 8.88
N ILE A 60 5.34 -14.22 8.96
CA ILE A 60 6.27 -14.05 10.08
C ILE A 60 6.12 -12.61 10.57
N GLU A 61 5.80 -12.42 11.85
CA GLU A 61 5.66 -11.09 12.48
C GLU A 61 4.74 -10.12 11.72
N TYR A 62 3.81 -10.66 10.93
CA TYR A 62 3.09 -9.94 9.88
C TYR A 62 2.09 -8.90 10.40
N GLY A 63 1.62 -9.07 11.64
CA GLY A 63 0.67 -8.17 12.31
C GLY A 63 1.36 -7.05 13.10
N LYS A 64 2.70 -7.07 13.22
CA LYS A 64 3.46 -6.01 13.87
C LYS A 64 3.63 -4.82 12.92
N SER A 65 3.63 -3.61 13.49
CA SER A 65 3.77 -2.36 12.74
C SER A 65 5.24 -1.97 12.62
N PHE A 66 5.73 -1.84 11.39
CA PHE A 66 7.11 -1.45 11.09
C PHE A 66 7.16 -0.14 10.31
N TYR A 67 8.26 0.60 10.46
CA TYR A 67 8.60 1.64 9.50
C TYR A 67 8.76 1.01 8.11
N THR A 68 7.97 1.50 7.16
CA THR A 68 7.83 0.89 5.83
C THR A 68 8.29 1.78 4.67
N ALA A 69 8.89 2.93 4.99
CA ALA A 69 9.39 3.89 3.99
C ALA A 69 8.38 4.17 2.85
N SER A 70 8.82 4.09 1.59
CA SER A 70 8.00 4.41 0.41
C SER A 70 6.90 3.38 0.08
N LEU A 71 6.85 2.20 0.73
CA LEU A 71 5.76 1.25 0.50
C LEU A 71 4.41 1.83 0.92
N VAL A 72 4.38 2.69 1.95
CA VAL A 72 3.15 3.34 2.43
C VAL A 72 2.47 4.23 1.39
N LYS A 73 3.17 4.60 0.30
CA LYS A 73 2.59 5.35 -0.83
C LYS A 73 1.40 4.62 -1.47
N MET A 74 1.27 3.31 -1.25
CA MET A 74 0.07 2.55 -1.64
C MET A 74 -1.19 3.01 -0.90
N GLY A 75 -1.09 3.38 0.38
CA GLY A 75 -2.21 3.95 1.12
C GLY A 75 -2.64 5.32 0.57
N VAL A 76 -1.69 6.12 0.07
CA VAL A 76 -1.95 7.40 -0.59
C VAL A 76 -2.66 7.20 -1.93
N LEU A 77 -2.20 6.24 -2.74
CA LEU A 77 -2.83 5.88 -4.01
C LEU A 77 -4.27 5.42 -3.81
N TYR A 78 -4.49 4.51 -2.86
CA TYR A 78 -5.82 4.04 -2.48
C TYR A 78 -6.73 5.19 -2.07
N ALA A 79 -6.28 6.06 -1.16
CA ALA A 79 -7.07 7.19 -0.69
C ALA A 79 -7.41 8.20 -1.81
N ALA A 80 -6.53 8.38 -2.80
CA ALA A 80 -6.80 9.25 -3.96
C ALA A 80 -7.98 8.72 -4.78
N TYR A 81 -8.01 7.42 -5.07
CA TYR A 81 -9.09 6.81 -5.85
C TYR A 81 -10.41 6.71 -5.08
N GLU A 82 -10.39 6.47 -3.77
CA GLU A 82 -11.60 6.57 -2.94
C GLU A 82 -12.18 7.98 -2.98
N LEU A 83 -11.34 9.02 -2.93
CA LEU A 83 -11.86 10.39 -2.99
C LEU A 83 -12.50 10.67 -4.34
N ARG A 84 -11.88 10.18 -5.42
CA ARG A 84 -12.42 10.30 -6.78
C ARG A 84 -13.76 9.57 -6.90
N LYS A 85 -13.92 8.40 -6.28
CA LYS A 85 -15.20 7.67 -6.23
C LYS A 85 -16.26 8.50 -5.50
N SER A 86 -15.97 8.98 -4.29
CA SER A 86 -16.91 9.79 -3.50
C SER A 86 -17.29 11.10 -4.19
N ALA A 87 -16.35 11.74 -4.88
CA ALA A 87 -16.63 12.94 -5.67
C ALA A 87 -17.54 12.64 -6.89
N ASN A 88 -17.35 11.52 -7.58
CA ASN A 88 -18.25 11.09 -8.66
C ASN A 88 -19.67 10.80 -8.16
N GLN A 89 -19.81 10.24 -6.96
CA GLN A 89 -21.12 10.05 -6.34
C GLN A 89 -21.82 11.40 -6.12
N VAL A 90 -21.11 12.42 -5.62
CA VAL A 90 -21.66 13.77 -5.43
C VAL A 90 -22.12 14.39 -6.75
N VAL A 91 -21.34 14.24 -7.83
CA VAL A 91 -21.75 14.72 -9.16
C VAL A 91 -23.01 14.01 -9.64
N THR A 92 -23.07 12.69 -9.48
CA THR A 92 -24.22 11.87 -9.89
C THR A 92 -25.48 12.26 -9.11
N ASP A 93 -25.38 12.45 -7.80
CA ASP A 93 -26.51 12.76 -6.92
C ASP A 93 -27.04 14.19 -7.10
N SER A 94 -26.16 15.13 -7.44
CA SER A 94 -26.47 16.57 -7.46
C SER A 94 -26.51 17.20 -8.86
N GLY A 95 -26.20 16.44 -9.92
CA GLY A 95 -26.20 16.93 -11.30
C GLY A 95 -25.20 18.06 -11.55
N ILE A 96 -24.03 18.01 -10.91
CA ILE A 96 -23.01 19.07 -10.99
C ILE A 96 -22.35 19.07 -12.37
N THR A 97 -22.28 20.24 -13.02
CA THR A 97 -21.74 20.38 -14.37
C THR A 97 -20.48 21.25 -14.47
N THR A 98 -20.07 21.95 -13.39
CA THR A 98 -18.87 22.78 -13.39
C THR A 98 -17.93 22.45 -12.22
N PRO A 99 -16.61 22.62 -12.40
CA PRO A 99 -15.65 22.35 -11.33
C PRO A 99 -15.86 23.23 -10.08
N ASP A 100 -16.17 24.52 -10.23
CA ASP A 100 -16.34 25.42 -9.08
C ASP A 100 -17.52 25.01 -8.18
N VAL A 101 -18.61 24.51 -8.79
CA VAL A 101 -19.76 23.97 -8.07
C VAL A 101 -19.38 22.66 -7.38
N LEU A 102 -18.59 21.79 -8.05
CA LEU A 102 -18.03 20.58 -7.44
C LEU A 102 -17.21 20.93 -6.19
N TYR A 103 -16.24 21.83 -6.29
CA TYR A 103 -15.37 22.16 -5.15
C TYR A 103 -16.13 22.73 -3.97
N THR A 104 -17.07 23.65 -4.23
CA THR A 104 -17.96 24.20 -3.20
C THR A 104 -18.74 23.09 -2.51
N ARG A 105 -19.28 22.15 -3.30
CA ARG A 105 -20.06 21.04 -2.77
C ARG A 105 -19.23 20.07 -1.95
N LEU A 106 -18.06 19.65 -2.44
CA LEU A 106 -17.16 18.75 -1.72
C LEU A 106 -16.71 19.35 -0.39
N LYS A 107 -16.35 20.64 -0.36
CA LYS A 107 -16.02 21.34 0.89
C LYS A 107 -17.17 21.31 1.89
N SER A 108 -18.38 21.63 1.42
CA SER A 108 -19.58 21.65 2.27
C SER A 108 -19.95 20.27 2.80
N ASP A 109 -19.87 19.24 1.97
CA ASP A 109 -20.35 17.90 2.33
C ASP A 109 -19.29 17.10 3.11
N PHE A 110 -18.00 17.28 2.81
CA PHE A 110 -16.95 16.37 3.27
C PHE A 110 -16.06 16.94 4.37
N ASP A 111 -15.70 18.22 4.33
CA ASP A 111 -14.56 18.73 5.12
C ASP A 111 -14.73 18.55 6.63
N GLU A 112 -15.91 18.85 7.16
CA GLU A 112 -16.18 18.68 8.60
C GLU A 112 -16.16 17.19 8.99
N THR A 113 -16.77 16.32 8.18
CA THR A 113 -16.77 14.87 8.39
C THR A 113 -15.35 14.30 8.38
N ILE A 114 -14.50 14.75 7.43
CA ILE A 114 -13.11 14.34 7.32
C ILE A 114 -12.30 14.74 8.55
N LYS A 115 -12.40 16.02 8.96
CA LYS A 115 -11.70 16.55 10.13
C LYS A 115 -12.12 15.81 11.40
N ASN A 116 -13.42 15.66 11.63
CA ASN A 116 -13.95 15.01 12.82
C ASN A 116 -13.55 13.54 12.89
N ARG A 117 -13.56 12.83 11.76
CA ARG A 117 -13.08 11.44 11.70
C ARG A 117 -11.62 11.33 12.09
N PHE A 118 -10.74 12.17 11.56
CA PHE A 118 -9.32 12.10 11.88
C PHE A 118 -9.01 12.48 13.33
N LEU A 119 -9.68 13.51 13.88
CA LEU A 119 -9.56 13.85 15.30
C LEU A 119 -10.02 12.69 16.21
N SER A 120 -11.05 11.95 15.81
CA SER A 120 -11.48 10.73 16.52
C SER A 120 -10.41 9.64 16.45
N ILE A 121 -9.84 9.39 15.28
CA ILE A 121 -8.75 8.43 15.09
C ILE A 121 -7.55 8.77 15.98
N LEU A 122 -7.13 10.04 16.03
CA LEU A 122 -6.02 10.47 16.86
C LEU A 122 -6.30 10.27 18.35
N ARG A 123 -7.55 10.50 18.79
CA ARG A 123 -7.96 10.25 20.18
C ARG A 123 -7.91 8.77 20.53
N GLU A 124 -8.46 7.91 19.67
CA GLU A 124 -8.48 6.46 19.85
C GLU A 124 -7.08 5.85 19.81
N ALA A 125 -6.23 6.36 18.91
CA ALA A 125 -4.82 6.00 18.82
C ALA A 125 -3.95 6.65 19.90
N HIS A 126 -4.52 7.44 20.83
CA HIS A 126 -3.78 8.18 21.85
C HIS A 126 -2.59 9.00 21.29
N VAL A 127 -2.75 9.57 20.09
CA VAL A 127 -1.73 10.39 19.44
C VAL A 127 -1.88 11.83 19.90
N THR A 128 -0.90 12.31 20.67
CA THR A 128 -0.86 13.70 21.11
C THR A 128 -0.34 14.61 20.00
N LEU A 129 -1.17 15.57 19.59
CA LEU A 129 -0.75 16.63 18.67
C LEU A 129 0.16 17.64 19.39
N THR A 130 1.15 18.12 18.66
CA THR A 130 1.98 19.27 19.04
C THR A 130 1.39 20.53 18.42
N PRO A 131 1.70 21.73 18.95
CA PRO A 131 1.28 22.98 18.32
C PRO A 131 1.70 23.11 16.85
N VAL A 132 2.78 22.42 16.46
CA VAL A 132 3.33 22.46 15.11
C VAL A 132 2.54 21.61 14.12
N ASN A 133 2.00 20.46 14.53
CA ASN A 133 1.25 19.56 13.64
C ASN A 133 -0.28 19.62 13.84
N GLU A 134 -0.77 20.39 14.81
CA GLU A 134 -2.21 20.57 15.03
C GLU A 134 -2.93 21.18 13.81
N GLN A 135 -2.29 22.11 13.12
CA GLN A 135 -2.86 22.72 11.92
C GLN A 135 -3.01 21.70 10.79
N ASP A 136 -2.01 20.86 10.56
CA ASP A 136 -2.03 19.83 9.51
C ASP A 136 -3.04 18.72 9.80
N ALA A 137 -3.24 18.39 11.08
CA ALA A 137 -4.28 17.45 11.50
C ALA A 137 -5.71 17.94 11.25
N ARG A 138 -5.90 19.22 10.90
CA ARG A 138 -7.20 19.83 10.61
C ARG A 138 -7.37 20.19 9.14
N LYS A 139 -6.38 19.89 8.28
CA LYS A 139 -6.50 20.10 6.84
C LYS A 139 -7.48 19.10 6.23
N SER A 140 -8.19 19.58 5.23
CA SER A 140 -9.02 18.78 4.32
C SER A 140 -8.35 18.70 2.95
N PRO A 141 -8.82 17.83 2.03
CA PRO A 141 -8.32 17.81 0.67
C PRO A 141 -8.46 19.18 -0.03
N ILE A 142 -7.48 19.52 -0.87
CA ILE A 142 -7.50 20.70 -1.74
C ILE A 142 -8.06 20.27 -3.09
N TYR A 143 -9.39 20.18 -3.20
CA TYR A 143 -10.07 19.60 -4.36
C TYR A 143 -9.67 20.23 -5.70
N GLU A 144 -9.39 21.53 -5.71
CA GLU A 144 -8.91 22.30 -6.88
C GLU A 144 -7.53 21.87 -7.39
N GLN A 145 -6.74 21.19 -6.56
CA GLN A 145 -5.45 20.63 -6.95
C GLN A 145 -5.57 19.16 -7.38
N ILE A 146 -6.71 18.52 -7.10
CA ILE A 146 -6.92 17.08 -7.30
C ILE A 146 -7.79 16.82 -8.53
N PHE A 147 -8.90 17.54 -8.68
CA PHE A 147 -9.98 17.18 -9.58
C PHE A 147 -10.31 18.22 -10.63
N THR A 148 -10.89 17.74 -11.73
CA THR A 148 -11.67 18.52 -12.67
C THR A 148 -12.82 17.64 -13.20
N LEU A 149 -13.67 18.18 -14.06
CA LEU A 149 -14.72 17.44 -14.75
C LEU A 149 -14.31 17.13 -16.19
N SER A 150 -14.57 15.91 -16.63
CA SER A 150 -14.52 15.54 -18.04
C SER A 150 -15.68 16.19 -18.82
N PRO A 151 -15.69 16.14 -20.17
CA PRO A 151 -16.84 16.58 -20.96
C PRO A 151 -18.14 15.82 -20.67
N SER A 152 -18.07 14.60 -20.14
CA SER A 152 -19.22 13.81 -19.68
C SER A 152 -19.62 14.12 -18.23
N HIS A 153 -19.03 15.16 -17.63
CA HIS A 153 -19.16 15.53 -16.22
C HIS A 153 -18.69 14.45 -15.24
N GLU A 154 -17.80 13.56 -15.65
CA GLU A 154 -17.14 12.63 -14.73
C GLU A 154 -16.02 13.34 -13.97
N VAL A 155 -15.90 13.11 -12.67
CA VAL A 155 -14.76 13.60 -11.89
C VAL A 155 -13.53 12.81 -12.27
N ILE A 156 -12.55 13.53 -12.83
CA ILE A 156 -11.24 13.00 -13.22
C ILE A 156 -10.13 13.71 -12.44
N PHE A 157 -8.97 13.08 -12.33
CA PHE A 157 -7.81 13.75 -11.75
C PHE A 157 -7.31 14.87 -12.68
N LEU A 158 -6.89 15.99 -12.11
CA LEU A 158 -6.13 17.00 -12.82
C LEU A 158 -4.82 16.38 -13.36
N PRO A 159 -4.39 16.72 -14.59
CA PRO A 159 -3.18 16.13 -15.17
C PRO A 159 -1.92 16.22 -14.29
N PRO A 160 -1.64 17.35 -13.59
CA PRO A 160 -0.52 17.41 -12.65
C PRO A 160 -0.64 16.42 -11.49
N PHE A 161 -1.83 16.29 -10.89
CA PHE A 161 -2.06 15.36 -9.79
C PHE A 161 -1.95 13.90 -10.24
N GLN A 162 -2.53 13.57 -11.40
CA GLN A 162 -2.40 12.24 -12.01
C GLN A 162 -0.94 11.88 -12.25
N LYS A 163 -0.15 12.83 -12.77
CA LYS A 163 1.29 12.66 -12.96
C LYS A 163 2.02 12.44 -11.62
N HIS A 164 1.63 13.15 -10.57
CA HIS A 164 2.20 12.93 -9.25
C HIS A 164 1.88 11.53 -8.69
N LEU A 165 0.65 11.02 -8.86
CA LEU A 165 0.33 9.64 -8.49
C LEU A 165 1.22 8.63 -9.24
N GLN A 166 1.37 8.80 -10.55
CA GLN A 166 2.21 7.94 -11.38
C GLN A 166 3.68 7.98 -10.95
N ASP A 167 4.28 9.17 -10.82
CA ASP A 167 5.68 9.31 -10.42
C ASP A 167 5.93 8.81 -8.98
N MET A 168 4.98 9.03 -8.07
CA MET A 168 5.01 8.53 -6.69
C MET A 168 5.10 7.00 -6.65
N ILE A 169 4.32 6.31 -7.49
CA ILE A 169 4.26 4.85 -7.52
C ILE A 169 5.38 4.25 -8.37
N ILE A 170 5.46 4.62 -9.65
CA ILE A 170 6.36 4.01 -10.65
C ILE A 170 7.82 4.40 -10.39
N LYS A 171 8.10 5.68 -10.11
CA LYS A 171 9.48 6.17 -9.93
C LYS A 171 9.90 6.23 -8.46
N GLY A 172 8.93 6.09 -7.54
CA GLY A 172 9.20 6.28 -6.12
C GLY A 172 9.50 7.73 -5.74
N ASP A 173 9.11 8.71 -6.56
CA ASP A 173 9.46 10.12 -6.35
C ASP A 173 8.88 10.67 -5.03
N ASN A 174 9.71 11.32 -4.22
CA ASN A 174 9.32 11.86 -2.92
C ASN A 174 8.63 13.22 -3.01
N ASN A 175 8.96 14.04 -4.01
CA ASN A 175 8.28 15.32 -4.23
C ASN A 175 6.87 15.09 -4.77
N ALA A 176 6.70 14.13 -5.68
CA ALA A 176 5.40 13.69 -6.16
C ALA A 176 4.55 13.12 -5.02
N ALA A 177 5.15 12.31 -4.14
CA ALA A 177 4.47 11.82 -2.94
C ALA A 177 4.05 12.97 -2.01
N ALA A 178 4.93 13.94 -1.77
CA ALA A 178 4.63 15.12 -0.97
C ALA A 178 3.46 15.92 -1.55
N ALA A 179 3.46 16.16 -2.86
CA ALA A 179 2.38 16.86 -3.55
C ALA A 179 1.04 16.14 -3.41
N CYS A 180 1.02 14.81 -3.60
CA CYS A 180 -0.18 13.99 -3.39
C CYS A 180 -0.69 14.09 -1.95
N ILE A 181 0.19 13.93 -0.96
CA ILE A 181 -0.17 13.95 0.47
C ILE A 181 -0.64 15.34 0.91
N GLN A 182 -0.01 16.41 0.41
CA GLN A 182 -0.43 17.78 0.71
C GLN A 182 -1.80 18.10 0.15
N ALA A 183 -2.06 17.69 -1.10
CA ALA A 183 -3.36 17.90 -1.72
C ALA A 183 -4.44 17.05 -1.04
N LEU A 184 -4.16 15.80 -0.68
CA LEU A 184 -5.13 14.92 -0.01
C LEU A 184 -5.32 15.22 1.48
N SER A 185 -4.28 15.66 2.18
CA SER A 185 -4.15 15.78 3.66
C SER A 185 -4.06 14.45 4.42
N TYR A 186 -3.42 14.47 5.60
CA TYR A 186 -3.39 13.32 6.52
C TYR A 186 -4.79 12.91 6.98
N SER A 187 -5.68 13.88 7.15
CA SER A 187 -7.04 13.66 7.66
C SER A 187 -7.84 12.75 6.74
N TRP A 188 -7.80 13.04 5.43
CA TRP A 188 -8.46 12.20 4.45
C TRP A 188 -7.79 10.83 4.31
N ILE A 189 -6.45 10.80 4.18
CA ILE A 189 -5.72 9.55 3.94
C ILE A 189 -5.96 8.55 5.09
N ASN A 190 -5.72 8.96 6.33
CA ASN A 190 -5.89 8.05 7.47
C ASN A 190 -7.37 7.82 7.82
N GLY A 191 -8.25 8.79 7.56
CA GLY A 191 -9.70 8.59 7.66
C GLY A 191 -10.18 7.48 6.73
N THR A 192 -9.69 7.49 5.49
CA THR A 192 -10.01 6.50 4.46
C THR A 192 -9.40 5.13 4.77
N LEU A 193 -8.13 5.08 5.18
CA LEU A 193 -7.48 3.83 5.59
C LEU A 193 -8.20 3.18 6.78
N THR A 194 -8.63 3.98 7.76
CA THR A 194 -9.39 3.47 8.91
C THR A 194 -10.77 2.99 8.49
N ALA A 195 -11.49 3.77 7.69
CA ALA A 195 -12.84 3.40 7.24
C ALA A 195 -12.84 2.18 6.32
N GLY A 196 -11.81 2.03 5.48
CA GLY A 196 -11.61 0.88 4.60
C GLY A 196 -11.15 -0.40 5.31
N GLY A 197 -10.80 -0.34 6.61
CA GLY A 197 -10.31 -1.50 7.36
C GLY A 197 -8.83 -1.81 7.18
N PHE A 198 -8.02 -0.81 6.82
CA PHE A 198 -6.57 -0.94 6.62
C PHE A 198 -5.72 -0.27 7.72
N PHE A 199 -6.35 0.47 8.64
CA PHE A 199 -5.70 1.03 9.83
C PHE A 199 -6.60 0.85 11.06
N PHE A 200 -6.00 0.45 12.19
CA PHE A 200 -6.69 0.13 13.43
C PHE A 200 -6.17 1.06 14.54
N PRO A 201 -6.92 2.13 14.88
CA PRO A 201 -6.42 3.18 15.76
C PRO A 201 -6.09 2.68 17.17
N GLU A 202 -6.96 1.88 17.80
CA GLU A 202 -6.71 1.30 19.14
C GLU A 202 -5.37 0.56 19.23
N GLY A 203 -5.07 -0.28 18.24
CA GLY A 203 -3.80 -1.01 18.15
C GLY A 203 -2.62 -0.17 17.65
N ARG A 204 -2.89 0.96 16.99
CA ARG A 204 -1.91 1.74 16.21
C ARG A 204 -1.19 0.87 15.17
N THR A 205 -1.94 -0.04 14.56
CA THR A 205 -1.46 -1.01 13.56
C THR A 205 -2.19 -0.81 12.23
N GLY A 206 -1.68 -1.46 11.19
CA GLY A 206 -2.08 -1.23 9.80
C GLY A 206 -1.36 -0.05 9.17
N ILE A 207 -1.87 0.42 8.05
CA ILE A 207 -1.23 1.39 7.17
C ILE A 207 -1.44 2.82 7.71
N TRP A 208 -0.34 3.52 8.00
CA TRP A 208 -0.36 4.89 8.52
C TRP A 208 0.50 5.84 7.70
N VAL A 209 -0.12 6.92 7.20
CA VAL A 209 0.58 7.99 6.48
C VAL A 209 0.51 9.28 7.28
N GLY A 210 1.60 9.63 7.92
CA GLY A 210 1.74 10.85 8.72
C GLY A 210 2.97 11.67 8.38
N GLY A 211 3.55 11.53 7.18
CA GLY A 211 4.69 12.34 6.75
C GLY A 211 4.79 12.45 5.23
N THR A 212 5.31 13.57 4.73
CA THR A 212 5.36 13.91 3.28
C THR A 212 6.66 13.52 2.58
N PHE A 213 7.58 12.79 3.22
CA PHE A 213 8.93 12.44 2.73
C PHE A 213 9.90 13.63 2.53
N THR A 214 9.39 14.81 2.24
CA THR A 214 10.18 16.05 2.05
C THR A 214 10.18 16.96 3.28
N GLY A 215 9.35 16.64 4.29
CA GLY A 215 9.15 17.49 5.46
C GLY A 215 8.27 18.71 5.19
N SER A 216 7.59 18.75 4.04
CA SER A 216 6.69 19.84 3.64
C SER A 216 5.42 19.99 4.50
N MET A 217 5.11 18.99 5.34
CA MET A 217 4.14 19.09 6.43
C MET A 217 4.76 18.46 7.69
N PRO A 218 4.66 19.11 8.85
CA PRO A 218 4.92 18.53 10.17
C PRO A 218 4.36 17.10 10.31
N PRO A 219 5.23 16.12 10.62
CA PRO A 219 4.80 14.73 10.70
C PRO A 219 3.97 14.42 11.96
N ILE A 220 3.02 13.48 11.81
CA ILE A 220 2.24 12.85 12.88
C ILE A 220 2.65 11.38 12.93
N ARG A 221 3.09 10.91 14.10
CA ARG A 221 3.76 9.61 14.21
C ARG A 221 2.99 8.65 15.09
N ILE A 222 3.17 7.36 14.81
CA ILE A 222 2.71 6.24 15.63
C ILE A 222 3.91 5.34 15.94
N PRO A 223 3.89 4.57 17.04
CA PRO A 223 4.98 3.65 17.36
C PRO A 223 5.13 2.56 16.30
N THR A 224 6.37 2.12 16.14
CA THR A 224 6.77 0.99 15.30
C THR A 224 7.81 0.15 16.02
N GLU A 225 7.92 -1.12 15.65
CA GLU A 225 8.85 -2.07 16.28
C GLU A 225 10.32 -1.76 16.01
N ASN A 226 10.65 -1.22 14.83
CA ASN A 226 12.04 -1.06 14.38
C ASN A 226 12.57 0.37 14.40
N ASP A 227 11.71 1.38 14.50
CA ASP A 227 12.12 2.79 14.42
C ASP A 227 11.57 3.66 15.56
N GLY A 228 10.90 3.07 16.57
CA GLY A 228 10.11 3.83 17.53
C GLY A 228 8.99 4.59 16.82
N ASP A 229 8.73 5.84 17.18
CA ASP A 229 7.66 6.62 16.52
C ASP A 229 8.01 6.97 15.06
N ALA A 230 7.21 6.50 14.09
CA ALA A 230 7.43 6.74 12.68
C ALA A 230 6.20 7.37 11.99
N ALA A 231 6.48 8.09 10.90
CA ALA A 231 5.46 8.77 10.09
C ALA A 231 5.00 7.94 8.88
N GLN A 232 5.69 6.84 8.59
CA GLN A 232 5.36 5.90 7.51
C GLN A 232 5.41 4.49 8.10
N ALA A 233 4.27 3.97 8.52
CA ALA A 233 4.18 2.68 9.17
C ALA A 233 3.16 1.79 8.47
N SER A 234 3.42 0.49 8.43
CA SER A 234 2.41 -0.50 8.07
C SER A 234 2.73 -1.86 8.68
N THR A 235 1.73 -2.72 8.75
CA THR A 235 1.91 -4.17 8.93
C THR A 235 2.11 -4.81 7.56
N CYS A 236 2.69 -6.01 7.53
CA CYS A 236 2.73 -6.80 6.29
C CYS A 236 1.34 -7.31 5.91
N PHE A 237 0.50 -7.65 6.90
CA PHE A 237 -0.84 -8.18 6.67
C PHE A 237 -1.76 -7.19 5.97
N ASP A 238 -1.87 -5.97 6.48
CA ASP A 238 -2.82 -4.98 5.95
C ASP A 238 -2.39 -4.49 4.57
N MET A 239 -1.07 -4.40 4.35
CA MET A 239 -0.52 -4.13 3.02
C MET A 239 -0.75 -5.30 2.06
N ALA A 240 -0.62 -6.55 2.50
CA ALA A 240 -0.91 -7.72 1.66
C ALA A 240 -2.40 -7.80 1.32
N ASN A 241 -3.29 -7.47 2.26
CA ASN A 241 -4.73 -7.41 2.04
C ASN A 241 -5.09 -6.29 1.04
N LEU A 242 -4.44 -5.13 1.14
CA LEU A 242 -4.60 -4.06 0.15
C LEU A 242 -4.20 -4.53 -1.27
N PHE A 243 -3.05 -5.22 -1.40
CA PHE A 243 -2.63 -5.79 -2.68
C PHE A 243 -3.59 -6.86 -3.19
N ALA A 244 -4.16 -7.68 -2.30
CA ALA A 244 -5.16 -8.68 -2.65
C ALA A 244 -6.43 -8.03 -3.24
N HIS A 245 -6.91 -6.94 -2.64
CA HIS A 245 -8.05 -6.21 -3.19
C HIS A 245 -7.73 -5.54 -4.54
N ILE A 246 -6.52 -5.01 -4.71
CA ILE A 246 -6.06 -4.47 -6.00
C ILE A 246 -6.03 -5.57 -7.06
N TYR A 247 -5.51 -6.75 -6.73
CA TYR A 247 -5.43 -7.88 -7.66
C TYR A 247 -6.82 -8.41 -8.06
N GLN A 248 -7.71 -8.58 -7.07
CA GLN A 248 -9.06 -9.10 -7.29
C GLN A 248 -10.02 -8.06 -7.90
N HIS A 249 -9.55 -6.84 -8.13
CA HIS A 249 -10.33 -5.68 -8.55
C HIS A 249 -11.54 -5.37 -7.67
N THR A 250 -11.42 -5.63 -6.36
CA THR A 250 -12.49 -5.38 -5.38
C THR A 250 -12.28 -4.07 -4.61
N LEU A 251 -11.12 -3.43 -4.75
CA LEU A 251 -10.84 -2.13 -4.14
C LEU A 251 -11.47 -0.99 -4.96
N VAL A 252 -12.17 -0.06 -4.31
CA VAL A 252 -12.79 1.10 -4.97
C VAL A 252 -13.64 0.68 -6.17
N ASP A 253 -14.77 0.02 -5.90
CA ASP A 253 -15.70 -0.41 -6.94
C ASP A 253 -16.34 0.81 -7.62
N TYR A 254 -15.71 1.26 -8.69
CA TYR A 254 -16.15 2.32 -9.59
C TYR A 254 -15.51 2.09 -10.97
N LYS A 255 -16.34 2.12 -12.00
CA LYS A 255 -15.95 1.94 -13.41
C LYS A 255 -15.95 3.29 -14.11
N SER A 256 -14.81 3.73 -14.62
CA SER A 256 -14.65 5.07 -15.16
C SER A 256 -14.84 5.11 -16.67
N THR A 257 -15.83 5.89 -17.13
CA THR A 257 -16.12 6.05 -18.56
C THR A 257 -15.00 6.81 -19.28
N SER A 258 -14.34 7.74 -18.58
CA SER A 258 -13.21 8.53 -19.09
C SER A 258 -11.88 7.76 -19.14
N GLU A 259 -11.84 6.53 -18.65
CA GLU A 259 -10.62 5.71 -18.53
C GLU A 259 -10.78 4.38 -19.27
N ASN A 260 -11.46 4.41 -20.42
CA ASN A 260 -11.78 3.22 -21.23
C ASN A 260 -12.48 2.12 -20.41
N ASP A 261 -13.42 2.51 -19.57
CA ASP A 261 -14.23 1.57 -18.80
C ASP A 261 -13.43 0.71 -17.80
N ASN A 262 -12.21 1.13 -17.44
CA ASN A 262 -11.42 0.47 -16.39
C ASN A 262 -11.99 0.78 -15.01
N THR A 263 -11.88 -0.20 -14.10
CA THR A 263 -12.12 0.02 -12.66
C THR A 263 -10.94 0.79 -12.05
N TYR A 264 -11.18 1.54 -10.98
CA TYR A 264 -10.09 2.22 -10.26
C TYR A 264 -9.06 1.24 -9.69
N SER A 265 -9.50 0.07 -9.21
CA SER A 265 -8.58 -1.05 -8.92
C SER A 265 -7.66 -1.41 -10.08
N LYS A 266 -8.20 -1.53 -11.30
CA LYS A 266 -7.41 -1.88 -12.48
C LYS A 266 -6.36 -0.81 -12.80
N LEU A 267 -6.71 0.46 -12.62
CA LEU A 267 -5.76 1.56 -12.80
C LEU A 267 -4.62 1.51 -11.76
N MET A 268 -4.93 1.19 -10.50
CA MET A 268 -3.92 0.99 -9.46
C MET A 268 -3.02 -0.21 -9.76
N GLU A 269 -3.60 -1.34 -10.17
CA GLU A 269 -2.86 -2.54 -10.59
C GLU A 269 -1.90 -2.22 -11.76
N ASN A 270 -2.38 -1.50 -12.78
CA ASN A 270 -1.54 -1.11 -13.92
C ASN A 270 -0.32 -0.28 -13.50
N MET A 271 -0.44 0.60 -12.50
CA MET A 271 0.72 1.34 -11.98
C MET A 271 1.75 0.42 -11.32
N LEU A 272 1.31 -0.64 -10.63
CA LEU A 272 2.21 -1.65 -10.04
C LEU A 272 2.90 -2.50 -11.10
N ILE A 273 2.20 -2.85 -12.19
CA ILE A 273 2.78 -3.55 -13.35
C ILE A 273 3.88 -2.71 -13.98
N VAL A 274 3.58 -1.44 -14.25
CA VAL A 274 4.54 -0.50 -14.86
C VAL A 274 5.71 -0.24 -13.91
N SER A 275 5.45 -0.13 -12.61
CA SER A 275 6.49 -0.01 -11.58
C SER A 275 7.47 -1.19 -11.61
N ALA A 276 6.97 -2.43 -11.67
CA ALA A 276 7.82 -3.62 -11.75
C ALA A 276 8.61 -3.72 -13.06
N ALA A 277 8.04 -3.27 -14.18
CA ALA A 277 8.66 -3.40 -15.50
C ALA A 277 9.61 -2.25 -15.88
N LEU A 278 9.26 -1.02 -15.50
CA LEU A 278 9.87 0.22 -15.99
C LEU A 278 10.19 1.22 -14.86
N GLY A 279 9.93 0.86 -13.60
CA GLY A 279 10.20 1.74 -12.47
C GLY A 279 11.69 2.02 -12.30
N ASN A 280 12.00 3.20 -11.74
CA ASN A 280 13.40 3.57 -11.43
C ASN A 280 14.01 2.69 -10.33
N ASN A 281 13.15 2.04 -9.54
CA ASN A 281 13.52 1.21 -8.43
C ASN A 281 13.17 -0.23 -8.76
N GLU A 282 14.19 -1.04 -9.05
CA GLU A 282 14.00 -2.48 -9.24
C GLU A 282 13.45 -3.12 -7.95
N SER A 283 12.61 -4.13 -8.11
CA SER A 283 12.15 -4.97 -7.00
C SER A 283 13.34 -5.59 -6.27
N TRP A 284 13.28 -5.63 -4.94
CA TRP A 284 14.28 -6.32 -4.13
C TRP A 284 14.27 -7.83 -4.40
N LEU A 285 13.12 -8.38 -4.81
CA LEU A 285 12.97 -9.78 -5.19
C LEU A 285 13.48 -10.07 -6.62
N ASP A 286 13.69 -9.03 -7.44
CA ASP A 286 14.21 -9.12 -8.82
C ASP A 286 15.69 -8.71 -8.95
N PHE A 287 16.27 -8.14 -7.91
CA PHE A 287 17.57 -7.48 -7.97
C PHE A 287 18.68 -8.37 -8.56
N LYS A 288 19.35 -7.88 -9.61
CA LYS A 288 20.30 -8.66 -10.45
C LYS A 288 21.69 -8.90 -9.84
N ARG A 289 21.99 -8.41 -8.63
CA ARG A 289 23.27 -8.68 -7.95
C ARG A 289 23.30 -10.12 -7.42
N ARG A 290 23.65 -11.04 -8.32
CA ARG A 290 23.84 -12.46 -8.03
C ARG A 290 25.07 -12.63 -7.12
N LYS A 291 24.90 -13.17 -5.92
CA LYS A 291 26.00 -13.90 -5.27
C LYS A 291 26.07 -15.31 -5.91
N PRO A 292 27.26 -15.82 -6.29
CA PRO A 292 27.40 -17.07 -7.04
C PRO A 292 27.01 -18.35 -6.28
N HIS A 293 26.64 -18.25 -5.00
CA HIS A 293 26.39 -19.41 -4.13
C HIS A 293 24.91 -19.68 -3.81
N LEU A 294 24.00 -18.83 -4.28
CA LEU A 294 22.57 -19.04 -4.07
C LEU A 294 21.90 -19.58 -5.34
N PRO A 295 20.94 -20.51 -5.20
CA PRO A 295 20.23 -21.08 -6.35
C PRO A 295 19.57 -19.99 -7.19
N GLU A 296 19.45 -20.22 -8.50
CA GLU A 296 18.71 -19.30 -9.36
C GLU A 296 17.24 -19.30 -8.92
N ARG A 297 16.69 -18.11 -8.65
CA ARG A 297 15.25 -17.98 -8.43
C ARG A 297 14.50 -18.49 -9.65
N ASN A 298 13.36 -19.11 -9.43
CA ASN A 298 12.50 -19.56 -10.51
C ASN A 298 11.12 -18.88 -10.44
N PHE A 299 11.09 -17.59 -10.13
CA PHE A 299 9.91 -16.73 -10.24
C PHE A 299 10.24 -15.38 -10.89
N LYS A 300 9.21 -14.70 -11.42
CA LYS A 300 9.29 -13.32 -11.93
C LYS A 300 8.45 -12.38 -11.07
N VAL A 301 8.95 -11.17 -10.84
CA VAL A 301 8.15 -10.10 -10.23
C VAL A 301 7.30 -9.43 -11.32
N THR A 302 5.99 -9.39 -11.14
CA THR A 302 5.03 -8.84 -12.12
C THR A 302 4.41 -7.53 -11.68
N HIS A 303 4.35 -7.30 -10.36
CA HIS A 303 3.84 -6.10 -9.72
C HIS A 303 4.78 -5.76 -8.58
N SER A 304 5.09 -4.49 -8.36
CA SER A 304 5.98 -4.11 -7.26
C SER A 304 5.76 -2.67 -6.82
N LYS A 305 5.79 -2.47 -5.50
CA LYS A 305 6.10 -1.19 -4.89
C LYS A 305 7.14 -1.40 -3.80
N ILE A 306 8.32 -0.81 -3.99
CA ILE A 306 9.38 -0.86 -2.97
C ILE A 306 9.27 0.31 -1.97
N GLY A 307 9.80 0.07 -0.78
CA GLY A 307 10.20 1.04 0.23
C GLY A 307 11.68 0.87 0.57
N LEU A 308 12.39 1.99 0.65
CA LEU A 308 13.76 2.06 1.13
C LEU A 308 13.90 3.32 1.98
N GLY A 309 14.46 3.19 3.18
CA GLY A 309 14.71 4.34 4.03
C GLY A 309 15.60 4.01 5.22
N PRO A 310 16.27 5.02 5.79
CA PRO A 310 17.06 4.85 7.00
C PRO A 310 16.15 4.80 8.23
N LEU A 311 16.49 3.91 9.16
CA LEU A 311 16.04 3.98 10.55
C LEU A 311 16.77 5.13 11.28
N LYS A 312 16.27 5.53 12.44
CA LYS A 312 16.94 6.46 13.36
C LYS A 312 18.31 5.94 13.83
N SER A 313 18.50 4.62 13.87
CA SER A 313 19.81 3.97 14.08
C SER A 313 20.78 4.18 12.92
N ARG A 314 20.31 4.74 11.79
CA ARG A 314 21.01 4.94 10.51
C ARG A 314 21.21 3.67 9.67
N GLU A 315 20.71 2.53 10.13
CA GLU A 315 20.61 1.33 9.31
C GLU A 315 19.56 1.53 8.22
N TRP A 316 19.81 1.02 7.02
CA TRP A 316 18.87 1.10 5.91
C TRP A 316 18.03 -0.16 5.84
N VAL A 317 16.71 0.02 5.81
CA VAL A 317 15.76 -1.08 5.69
C VAL A 317 14.97 -1.00 4.38
N ALA A 318 14.75 -2.18 3.82
CA ALA A 318 13.93 -2.45 2.66
C ALA A 318 12.56 -2.97 3.10
N SER A 319 11.55 -2.57 2.33
CA SER A 319 10.22 -3.16 2.34
C SER A 319 9.72 -3.26 0.90
N GLU A 320 8.79 -4.17 0.65
CA GLU A 320 8.17 -4.29 -0.66
C GLU A 320 6.81 -4.96 -0.53
N GLY A 321 5.86 -4.53 -1.36
CA GLY A 321 4.72 -5.35 -1.74
C GLY A 321 4.85 -5.72 -3.21
N ALA A 322 4.78 -7.01 -3.52
CA ALA A 322 4.97 -7.53 -4.85
C ALA A 322 4.00 -8.67 -5.17
N ILE A 323 3.71 -8.84 -6.47
CA ILE A 323 3.12 -10.08 -6.99
C ILE A 323 4.20 -10.82 -7.77
N VAL A 324 4.51 -12.03 -7.32
CA VAL A 324 5.47 -12.93 -7.95
C VAL A 324 4.75 -14.04 -8.70
N GLN A 325 5.31 -14.43 -9.85
CA GLN A 325 4.75 -15.45 -10.75
C GLN A 325 5.75 -16.59 -10.94
N ARG A 326 5.31 -17.82 -10.65
CA ARG A 326 6.02 -19.07 -10.87
C ARG A 326 5.41 -19.81 -12.05
N ASN A 327 6.23 -20.25 -13.00
CA ASN A 327 5.77 -21.20 -14.01
C ASN A 327 5.72 -22.61 -13.38
N ILE A 328 4.59 -23.31 -13.53
CA ILE A 328 4.38 -24.69 -13.04
C ILE A 328 4.40 -25.69 -14.21
N GLY A 329 4.73 -25.21 -15.41
CA GLY A 329 4.75 -25.94 -16.67
C GLY A 329 4.62 -24.95 -17.84
N ASP A 330 4.48 -25.47 -19.05
CA ASP A 330 4.46 -24.62 -20.26
C ASP A 330 3.21 -23.70 -20.35
N LEU A 331 2.10 -24.11 -19.72
CA LEU A 331 0.80 -23.43 -19.84
C LEU A 331 0.21 -22.97 -18.49
N SER A 332 0.85 -23.29 -17.37
CA SER A 332 0.28 -23.03 -16.03
C SER A 332 1.20 -22.15 -15.19
N LYS A 333 0.58 -21.23 -14.44
CA LYS A 333 1.27 -20.24 -13.61
C LYS A 333 0.65 -20.21 -12.22
N ALA A 334 1.49 -20.07 -11.20
CA ALA A 334 1.07 -19.69 -9.86
C ALA A 334 1.48 -18.24 -9.60
N ASN A 335 0.59 -17.46 -9.02
CA ASN A 335 0.86 -16.11 -8.56
C ASN A 335 0.74 -16.06 -7.04
N PHE A 336 1.60 -15.25 -6.43
CA PHE A 336 1.65 -15.05 -4.99
C PHE A 336 1.82 -13.57 -4.69
N ILE A 337 1.14 -13.06 -3.66
CA ILE A 337 1.47 -11.76 -3.08
C ILE A 337 2.52 -12.00 -2.01
N VAL A 338 3.60 -11.22 -2.06
CA VAL A 338 4.63 -11.19 -1.03
C VAL A 338 4.75 -9.76 -0.56
N VAL A 339 4.53 -9.55 0.73
CA VAL A 339 4.86 -8.29 1.39
C VAL A 339 5.92 -8.57 2.45
N PHE A 340 7.03 -7.84 2.43
CA PHE A 340 8.02 -7.92 3.49
C PHE A 340 8.43 -6.54 3.99
N GLN A 341 8.90 -6.49 5.23
CA GLN A 341 9.33 -5.26 5.90
C GLN A 341 10.51 -5.54 6.84
N ASN A 342 11.20 -4.46 7.26
CA ASN A 342 12.29 -4.52 8.24
C ASN A 342 13.49 -5.39 7.81
N SER A 343 13.61 -5.77 6.53
CA SER A 343 14.84 -6.36 6.03
C SER A 343 15.92 -5.31 5.92
N PHE A 344 17.18 -5.63 6.22
CA PHE A 344 18.26 -4.75 5.77
C PHE A 344 18.27 -4.67 4.24
N SER A 345 18.74 -3.55 3.70
CA SER A 345 18.93 -3.35 2.26
C SER A 345 20.29 -3.87 1.76
N ASP A 346 20.99 -4.69 2.54
CA ASP A 346 22.24 -5.33 2.14
C ASP A 346 22.00 -6.55 1.24
N ASP A 347 23.03 -6.91 0.46
CA ASP A 347 22.94 -8.00 -0.51
C ASP A 347 22.58 -9.33 0.16
N ASP A 348 23.02 -9.57 1.40
CA ASP A 348 22.76 -10.83 2.10
C ASP A 348 21.28 -10.96 2.47
N SER A 349 20.73 -9.96 3.14
CA SER A 349 19.33 -9.96 3.60
C SER A 349 18.36 -10.00 2.42
N VAL A 350 18.64 -9.26 1.35
CA VAL A 350 17.82 -9.28 0.12
C VAL A 350 17.89 -10.65 -0.57
N ASN A 351 19.06 -11.27 -0.64
CA ASN A 351 19.18 -12.60 -1.24
C ASN A 351 18.56 -13.71 -0.37
N ALA A 352 18.62 -13.58 0.96
CA ALA A 352 17.89 -14.46 1.88
C ALA A 352 16.39 -14.40 1.62
N LEU A 353 15.82 -13.19 1.46
CA LEU A 353 14.41 -13.02 1.13
C LEU A 353 14.00 -13.73 -0.15
N ARG A 354 14.82 -13.60 -1.20
CA ARG A 354 14.57 -14.27 -2.48
C ARG A 354 14.58 -15.78 -2.33
N SER A 355 15.52 -16.31 -1.56
CA SER A 355 15.64 -17.74 -1.27
C SER A 355 14.43 -18.23 -0.47
N ILE A 356 13.97 -17.47 0.53
CA ILE A 356 12.75 -17.79 1.28
C ILE A 356 11.54 -17.81 0.37
N VAL A 357 11.35 -16.81 -0.49
CA VAL A 357 10.21 -16.73 -1.40
C VAL A 357 10.21 -17.92 -2.36
N ASP A 358 11.33 -18.18 -3.04
CA ASP A 358 11.42 -19.29 -3.99
C ASP A 358 11.22 -20.65 -3.30
N ARG A 359 11.84 -20.83 -2.14
CA ARG A 359 11.73 -22.07 -1.36
C ARG A 359 10.32 -22.29 -0.80
N THR A 360 9.65 -21.24 -0.36
CA THR A 360 8.24 -21.31 0.09
C THR A 360 7.35 -21.76 -1.06
N ILE A 361 7.56 -21.19 -2.27
CA ILE A 361 6.83 -21.60 -3.48
C ILE A 361 7.11 -23.06 -3.82
N ASP A 362 8.37 -23.49 -3.82
CA ASP A 362 8.75 -24.87 -4.14
C ASP A 362 8.12 -25.87 -3.19
N LEU A 363 8.18 -25.60 -1.88
CA LEU A 363 7.59 -26.45 -0.85
C LEU A 363 6.08 -26.52 -0.99
N TYR A 364 5.44 -25.37 -1.23
CA TYR A 364 3.99 -25.31 -1.37
C TYR A 364 3.49 -26.05 -2.63
N LEU A 365 4.17 -25.86 -3.76
CA LEU A 365 3.82 -26.52 -5.03
C LEU A 365 4.14 -28.02 -5.06
N ALA A 366 5.06 -28.48 -4.21
CA ALA A 366 5.33 -29.91 -4.05
C ALA A 366 4.16 -30.65 -3.36
N GLY A 367 3.28 -29.91 -2.67
CA GLY A 367 2.20 -30.48 -1.86
C GLY A 367 2.68 -31.02 -0.51
N PRO A 368 1.73 -31.41 0.37
CA PRO A 368 2.01 -31.95 1.70
C PRO A 368 2.72 -33.32 1.68
#